data_AF-R6H6G2-F1
#
_entry.id   AF-R6H6G2-F1
#
_cell.length_a   1.000
_cell.length_b   1.000
_cell.length_c   1.000
_cell.angle_alpha   90.00
_cell.angle_beta   90.00
_cell.angle_gamma   90.00
#
_symmetry.space_group_name_H-M   'P 1'
#
loop_
_entity.id
_entity.type
_entity.pdbx_description
1 polymer ?
#
loop_
_entity_poly.entity_id
_entity_poly.type
_entity_poly.pdbx_seq_one_letter_code
_entity_poly.pdbx_strand_id
1 'polypeptide(L)'
;MYSSFLINQYHLYKSAQEFETLKSSLGEYIKKVEQQRTKKTRTITGEYLRSMQEVQIANFLYLNGLDYEYERVYPFGSPSRNKKYTPDFYISQGEHGVWLEHYALSESGYNSLFTPQQRQRYLHAISDKRRLHKINQTTLLETWSFYTDRRPLLDHLKEILEKEGFVLKPRNLEEIYRKIVNTGKDEYIYKLIVFMMKFIERYKTTGYDEGGFSILREKTDNPRTLLFLDIAEQVYHHYQCVLDQRNQIDFADMINDAHFYLQEIEKQGISLHINISLLTSFRILPGSDST
;
A
#
# COMPACT_ATOMS: atom_id res chain seq x y z
N MET A 1 -5.93 36.89 20.33
CA MET A 1 -6.27 36.38 18.98
C MET A 1 -5.06 35.88 18.17
N TYR A 2 -3.83 36.35 18.42
CA TYR A 2 -2.62 35.89 17.72
C TYR A 2 -1.97 34.58 18.23
N SER A 3 -2.20 34.17 19.50
CA SER A 3 -1.55 32.95 20.04
C SER A 3 -2.18 31.65 19.52
N SER A 4 -3.49 31.62 19.28
CA SER A 4 -4.20 30.45 18.75
C SER A 4 -3.75 30.09 17.33
N PHE A 5 -3.40 31.08 16.50
CA PHE A 5 -2.92 30.86 15.13
C PHE A 5 -1.50 30.26 15.09
N LEU A 6 -0.59 30.74 15.95
CA LEU A 6 0.76 30.20 16.06
C LEU A 6 0.78 28.77 16.63
N ILE A 7 -0.08 28.50 17.61
CA ILE A 7 -0.23 27.15 18.19
C ILE A 7 -0.75 26.17 17.13
N ASN A 8 -1.74 26.58 16.34
CA ASN A 8 -2.29 25.74 15.27
C ASN A 8 -1.27 25.48 14.15
N GLN A 9 -0.47 26.48 13.77
CA GLN A 9 0.64 26.27 12.83
C GLN A 9 1.73 25.34 13.38
N TYR A 10 2.05 25.44 14.66
CA TYR A 10 3.02 24.56 15.32
C TYR A 10 2.52 23.10 15.37
N HIS A 11 1.24 22.88 15.66
CA HIS A 11 0.62 21.55 15.62
C HIS A 11 0.59 20.96 14.21
N LEU A 12 0.24 21.76 13.20
CA LEU A 12 0.27 21.33 11.81
C LEU A 12 1.70 20.98 11.36
N TYR A 13 2.68 21.81 11.70
CA TYR A 13 4.10 21.56 11.41
C TYR A 13 4.64 20.29 12.10
N LYS A 14 4.32 20.10 13.38
CA LYS A 14 4.76 18.93 14.17
C LYS A 14 4.09 17.64 13.69
N SER A 15 2.79 17.68 13.36
CA SER A 15 2.07 16.55 12.76
C SER A 15 2.62 16.17 11.38
N ALA A 16 3.07 17.16 10.58
CA ALA A 16 3.71 16.92 9.30
C ALA A 16 5.09 16.26 9.47
N GLN A 17 5.90 16.66 10.45
CA GLN A 17 7.16 15.97 10.78
C GLN A 17 6.96 14.53 11.27
N GLU A 18 5.97 14.29 12.13
CA GLU A 18 5.65 12.94 12.62
C GLU A 18 5.15 12.05 11.48
N PHE A 19 4.31 12.60 10.59
CA PHE A 19 3.87 11.94 9.37
C PHE A 19 5.04 11.65 8.44
N GLU A 20 5.98 12.58 8.25
CA GLU A 20 7.19 12.35 7.45
C GLU A 20 8.09 11.25 8.02
N THR A 21 8.20 11.16 9.34
CA THR A 21 9.02 10.14 10.02
C THR A 21 8.39 8.75 9.92
N LEU A 22 7.06 8.67 10.04
CA LEU A 22 6.32 7.42 9.79
C LEU A 22 6.39 7.02 8.32
N LYS A 23 6.26 8.00 7.42
CA LYS A 23 6.34 7.81 5.96
C LYS A 23 7.73 7.33 5.52
N SER A 24 8.79 7.85 6.13
CA SER A 24 10.17 7.43 5.87
C SER A 24 10.41 6.00 6.36
N SER A 25 10.02 5.68 7.60
CA SER A 25 10.12 4.32 8.16
C SER A 25 9.35 3.29 7.31
N LEU A 26 8.14 3.65 6.87
CA LEU A 26 7.33 2.80 6.00
C LEU A 26 7.96 2.61 4.62
N GLY A 27 8.48 3.69 4.03
CA GLY A 27 9.20 3.66 2.76
C GLY A 27 10.45 2.77 2.82
N GLU A 28 11.20 2.81 3.92
CA GLU A 28 12.37 1.95 4.14
C GLU A 28 11.97 0.47 4.23
N TYR A 29 10.89 0.16 4.95
CA TYR A 29 10.36 -1.21 5.02
C TYR A 29 9.90 -1.72 3.65
N ILE A 30 9.17 -0.91 2.87
CA ILE A 30 8.74 -1.25 1.52
C ILE A 30 9.94 -1.59 0.63
N LYS A 31 10.98 -0.72 0.62
CA LYS A 31 12.22 -0.96 -0.13
C LYS A 31 12.91 -2.25 0.29
N LYS A 32 12.99 -2.51 1.60
CA LYS A 32 13.60 -3.73 2.14
C LYS A 32 12.86 -4.98 1.67
N VAL A 33 11.52 -4.98 1.72
CA VAL A 33 10.69 -6.10 1.27
C VAL A 33 10.82 -6.30 -0.24
N GLU A 34 10.73 -5.23 -1.02
CA GLU A 34 10.91 -5.26 -2.47
C GLU A 34 12.24 -5.93 -2.85
N GLN A 35 13.35 -5.49 -2.24
CA GLN A 35 14.67 -6.08 -2.47
C GLN A 35 14.74 -7.57 -2.09
N GLN A 36 14.12 -7.97 -0.97
CA GLN A 36 14.10 -9.36 -0.53
C GLN A 36 13.26 -10.27 -1.44
N ARG A 37 12.10 -9.79 -1.89
CA ARG A 37 11.19 -10.58 -2.74
C ARG A 37 11.67 -10.67 -4.19
N THR A 38 12.30 -9.61 -4.70
CA THR A 38 12.94 -9.61 -6.02
C THR A 38 14.00 -10.71 -6.14
N LYS A 39 14.77 -10.96 -5.08
CA LYS A 39 15.74 -12.08 -5.00
C LYS A 39 15.10 -13.48 -5.11
N LYS A 40 13.78 -13.59 -4.90
CA LYS A 40 13.00 -14.83 -4.91
C LYS A 40 11.95 -14.88 -6.04
N THR A 41 12.12 -14.02 -7.07
CA THR A 41 11.18 -13.85 -8.19
C THR A 41 9.71 -13.69 -7.76
N ARG A 42 9.49 -13.00 -6.62
CA ARG A 42 8.17 -12.73 -6.06
C ARG A 42 7.88 -11.23 -6.04
N THR A 43 6.68 -10.81 -6.41
CA THR A 43 6.27 -9.39 -6.42
C THR A 43 5.84 -8.89 -5.04
N ILE A 44 5.67 -7.58 -4.91
CA ILE A 44 5.06 -6.91 -3.74
C ILE A 44 3.63 -7.39 -3.51
N THR A 45 2.89 -7.67 -4.58
CA THR A 45 1.54 -8.25 -4.56
C THR A 45 1.53 -9.75 -4.27
N GLY A 46 2.70 -10.40 -4.25
CA GLY A 46 2.88 -11.79 -3.84
C GLY A 46 2.90 -12.82 -4.97
N GLU A 47 2.87 -12.38 -6.23
CA GLU A 47 2.89 -13.20 -7.45
C GLU A 47 4.29 -13.74 -7.74
N TYR A 48 4.39 -14.89 -8.41
CA TYR A 48 5.67 -15.45 -8.88
C TYR A 48 5.81 -15.22 -10.38
N LEU A 49 6.87 -14.52 -10.77
CA LEU A 49 7.19 -14.24 -12.19
C LEU A 49 8.43 -15.03 -12.63
N ARG A 50 8.70 -15.06 -13.94
CA ARG A 50 9.77 -15.91 -14.51
C ARG A 50 11.15 -15.29 -14.37
N SER A 51 11.27 -13.98 -14.27
CA SER A 51 12.55 -13.30 -14.12
C SER A 51 12.55 -12.20 -13.06
N MET A 52 13.74 -11.84 -12.57
CA MET A 52 13.90 -10.72 -11.63
C MET A 52 13.52 -9.38 -12.27
N GLN A 53 13.78 -9.19 -13.56
CA GLN A 53 13.43 -7.97 -14.29
C GLN A 53 11.92 -7.84 -14.50
N GLU A 54 11.21 -8.95 -14.77
CA GLU A 54 9.74 -8.94 -14.75
C GLU A 54 9.17 -8.57 -13.38
N VAL A 55 9.77 -9.05 -12.28
CA VAL A 55 9.36 -8.64 -10.92
C VAL A 55 9.58 -7.15 -10.71
N GLN A 56 10.70 -6.60 -11.18
CA GLN A 56 10.95 -5.16 -11.12
C GLN A 56 9.91 -4.36 -11.90
N ILE A 57 9.54 -4.82 -13.11
CA ILE A 57 8.50 -4.21 -13.94
C ILE A 57 7.15 -4.27 -13.20
N ALA A 58 6.71 -5.44 -12.74
CA ALA A 58 5.45 -5.60 -12.04
C ALA A 58 5.35 -4.74 -10.78
N ASN A 59 6.42 -4.71 -9.97
CA ASN A 59 6.49 -3.84 -8.80
C ASN A 59 6.43 -2.36 -9.19
N PHE A 60 7.13 -1.95 -10.26
CA PHE A 60 7.08 -0.57 -10.75
C PHE A 60 5.66 -0.18 -11.16
N LEU A 61 4.97 -1.02 -11.95
CA LEU A 61 3.60 -0.78 -12.37
C LEU A 61 2.66 -0.65 -11.17
N TYR A 62 2.74 -1.59 -10.24
CA TYR A 62 1.96 -1.57 -9.01
C TYR A 62 2.23 -0.30 -8.19
N LEU A 63 3.49 0.03 -7.91
CA LEU A 63 3.87 1.18 -7.09
C LEU A 63 3.44 2.52 -7.72
N ASN A 64 3.36 2.58 -9.05
CA ASN A 64 2.93 3.77 -9.79
C ASN A 64 1.43 3.78 -10.15
N GLY A 65 0.63 2.93 -9.51
CA GLY A 65 -0.83 3.00 -9.60
C GLY A 65 -1.38 2.51 -10.95
N LEU A 66 -0.61 1.76 -11.71
CA LEU A 66 -1.06 1.12 -12.95
C LEU A 66 -1.63 -0.25 -12.64
N ASP A 67 -2.70 -0.62 -13.34
CA ASP A 67 -3.23 -1.97 -13.33
C ASP A 67 -2.53 -2.79 -14.41
N TYR A 68 -2.26 -4.05 -14.12
CA TYR A 68 -1.64 -4.96 -15.07
C TYR A 68 -2.14 -6.40 -14.90
N GLU A 69 -2.02 -7.16 -15.98
CA GLU A 69 -2.20 -8.61 -16.01
C GLU A 69 -0.92 -9.26 -16.55
N TYR A 70 -0.38 -10.23 -15.81
CA TYR A 70 0.81 -10.98 -16.22
C TYR A 70 0.44 -12.16 -17.12
N GLU A 71 1.16 -12.31 -18.24
CA GLU A 71 0.94 -13.37 -19.25
C GLU A 71 -0.52 -13.49 -19.74
N ARG A 72 -1.24 -12.35 -19.83
CA ARG A 72 -2.60 -12.32 -20.42
C ARG A 72 -2.57 -12.89 -21.84
N VAL A 73 -3.53 -13.77 -22.15
CA VAL A 73 -3.65 -14.34 -23.49
C VAL A 73 -3.99 -13.25 -24.49
N TYR A 74 -3.14 -13.10 -25.51
CA TYR A 74 -3.37 -12.17 -26.59
C TYR A 74 -4.55 -12.63 -27.45
N PRO A 75 -5.60 -11.80 -27.65
CA PRO A 75 -6.87 -12.27 -28.22
C PRO A 75 -6.82 -12.49 -29.73
N PHE A 76 -5.87 -11.87 -30.45
CA PHE A 76 -5.84 -11.86 -31.91
C PHE A 76 -4.91 -12.92 -32.52
N GLY A 77 -4.72 -14.03 -31.82
CA GLY A 77 -3.95 -15.18 -32.30
C GLY A 77 -2.51 -15.24 -31.78
N SER A 78 -1.64 -15.95 -32.50
CA SER A 78 -0.27 -16.20 -32.06
C SER A 78 0.70 -16.29 -33.25
N PRO A 79 1.95 -15.81 -33.10
CA PRO A 79 3.01 -16.09 -34.07
C PRO A 79 3.36 -17.58 -34.18
N SER A 80 3.05 -18.36 -33.13
CA SER A 80 3.28 -19.80 -33.09
C SER A 80 1.99 -20.57 -33.37
N ARG A 81 2.09 -21.61 -34.20
CA ARG A 81 0.95 -22.52 -34.48
C ARG A 81 0.55 -23.38 -33.27
N ASN A 82 1.49 -23.65 -32.36
CA ASN A 82 1.32 -24.65 -31.30
C ASN A 82 1.21 -24.05 -29.89
N LYS A 83 1.38 -22.73 -29.75
CA LYS A 83 1.36 -22.06 -28.44
C LYS A 83 0.57 -20.76 -28.54
N LYS A 84 -0.28 -20.50 -27.55
CA LYS A 84 -0.92 -19.18 -27.38
C LYS A 84 0.16 -18.12 -27.15
N TYR A 85 -0.06 -16.94 -27.72
CA TYR A 85 0.81 -15.80 -27.48
C TYR A 85 0.36 -15.08 -26.22
N THR A 86 1.28 -14.92 -25.28
CA THR A 86 1.10 -14.24 -24.01
C THR A 86 2.26 -13.25 -23.87
N PRO A 87 2.08 -11.97 -24.26
CA PRO A 87 3.01 -10.92 -23.88
C PRO A 87 3.19 -10.92 -22.36
N ASP A 88 4.36 -10.46 -21.87
CA ASP A 88 4.67 -10.56 -20.45
C ASP A 88 3.68 -9.78 -19.59
N PHE A 89 3.28 -8.58 -20.05
CA PHE A 89 2.27 -7.78 -19.36
C PHE A 89 1.23 -7.21 -20.33
N TYR A 90 0.00 -7.12 -19.86
CA TYR A 90 -1.01 -6.19 -20.36
C TYR A 90 -1.20 -5.11 -19.30
N ILE A 91 -1.04 -3.85 -19.68
CA ILE A 91 -1.09 -2.70 -18.77
C ILE A 91 -2.31 -1.86 -19.12
N SER A 92 -3.09 -1.47 -18.10
CA SER A 92 -4.31 -0.68 -18.30
C SER A 92 -4.41 0.48 -17.31
N GLN A 93 -4.97 1.59 -17.79
CA GLN A 93 -5.38 2.74 -17.00
C GLN A 93 -6.67 3.32 -17.58
N GLY A 94 -7.81 3.04 -16.94
CA GLY A 94 -9.12 3.32 -17.52
C GLY A 94 -9.33 2.55 -18.83
N GLU A 95 -9.74 3.23 -19.89
CA GLU A 95 -9.94 2.65 -21.22
C GLU A 95 -8.64 2.48 -22.03
N HIS A 96 -7.53 3.06 -21.56
CA HIS A 96 -6.24 2.96 -22.23
C HIS A 96 -5.55 1.65 -21.83
N GLY A 97 -5.26 0.78 -22.80
CA GLY A 97 -4.63 -0.51 -22.56
C GLY A 97 -3.57 -0.87 -23.61
N VAL A 98 -2.42 -1.34 -23.16
CA VAL A 98 -1.28 -1.69 -24.03
C VAL A 98 -0.63 -3.00 -23.61
N TRP A 99 0.10 -3.63 -24.53
CA TRP A 99 0.88 -4.82 -24.25
C TRP A 99 2.34 -4.46 -24.03
N LEU A 100 3.04 -5.19 -23.17
CA LEU A 100 4.47 -5.01 -22.92
C LEU A 100 5.18 -6.37 -23.01
N GLU A 101 6.31 -6.39 -23.70
CA GLU A 101 7.25 -7.50 -23.73
C GLU A 101 8.61 -7.08 -23.17
N HIS A 102 9.21 -7.98 -22.39
CA HIS A 102 10.53 -7.83 -21.82
C HIS A 102 11.47 -8.88 -22.43
N TYR A 103 12.42 -8.42 -23.24
CA TYR A 103 13.33 -9.29 -23.95
C TYR A 103 14.60 -9.57 -23.15
N ALA A 104 15.00 -10.85 -23.13
CA ALA A 104 16.27 -11.27 -22.54
C ALA A 104 17.50 -10.77 -23.31
N LEU A 105 17.33 -10.28 -24.54
CA LEU A 105 18.39 -9.63 -25.32
C LEU A 105 18.65 -8.20 -24.81
N SER A 106 19.87 -7.71 -25.03
CA SER A 106 20.12 -6.28 -24.99
C SER A 106 19.35 -5.57 -26.10
N GLU A 107 19.19 -4.25 -25.97
CA GLU A 107 18.63 -3.37 -27.00
C GLU A 107 19.34 -3.51 -28.35
N SER A 108 20.65 -3.78 -28.33
CA SER A 108 21.46 -4.06 -29.52
C SER A 108 21.29 -5.48 -30.08
N GLY A 109 20.38 -6.29 -29.52
CA GLY A 109 20.12 -7.67 -29.94
C GLY A 109 21.16 -8.70 -29.48
N TYR A 110 22.00 -8.37 -28.49
CA TYR A 110 23.06 -9.25 -28.01
C TYR A 110 22.69 -9.93 -26.69
N ASN A 111 23.08 -11.19 -26.55
CA ASN A 111 23.07 -11.91 -25.28
C ASN A 111 24.19 -12.99 -25.34
N SER A 112 25.04 -13.03 -24.32
CA SER A 112 26.20 -13.91 -24.26
C SER A 112 25.84 -15.40 -24.11
N LEU A 113 24.64 -15.71 -23.65
CA LEU A 113 24.14 -17.08 -23.47
C LEU A 113 23.63 -17.71 -24.78
N PHE A 114 23.45 -16.92 -25.84
CA PHE A 114 22.90 -17.40 -27.11
C PHE A 114 23.96 -17.50 -28.20
N THR A 115 23.91 -18.58 -28.97
CA THR A 115 24.68 -18.70 -30.22
C THR A 115 24.17 -17.69 -31.27
N PRO A 116 24.97 -17.33 -32.29
CA PRO A 116 24.53 -16.43 -33.36
C PRO A 116 23.21 -16.87 -34.03
N GLN A 117 23.04 -18.17 -34.24
CA GLN A 117 21.83 -18.74 -34.84
C GLN A 117 20.62 -18.61 -33.91
N GLN A 118 20.80 -18.83 -32.60
CA GLN A 118 19.74 -18.64 -31.59
C GLN A 118 19.32 -17.18 -31.50
N ARG A 119 20.29 -16.24 -31.51
CA ARG A 119 20.00 -14.80 -31.54
C ARG A 119 19.21 -14.41 -32.78
N GLN A 120 19.59 -14.90 -33.95
CA GLN A 120 18.86 -14.61 -35.20
C GLN A 120 17.41 -15.10 -35.13
N ARG A 121 17.17 -16.31 -34.61
CA ARG A 121 15.81 -16.84 -34.40
C ARG A 121 15.03 -15.99 -33.40
N TYR A 122 15.66 -15.53 -32.33
CA TYR A 122 15.04 -14.66 -31.33
C TYR A 122 14.62 -13.32 -31.94
N LEU A 123 15.51 -12.67 -32.70
CA LEU A 123 15.22 -11.41 -33.39
C LEU A 123 14.09 -11.56 -34.42
N HIS A 124 14.04 -12.69 -35.14
CA HIS A 124 12.92 -12.99 -36.02
C HIS A 124 11.59 -13.11 -35.24
N ALA A 125 11.60 -13.79 -34.09
CA ALA A 125 10.42 -13.90 -33.24
C ALA A 125 9.93 -12.54 -32.72
N ILE A 126 10.84 -11.62 -32.37
CA ILE A 126 10.49 -10.23 -32.03
C ILE A 126 9.81 -9.55 -33.22
N SER A 127 10.38 -9.66 -34.42
CA SER A 127 9.79 -9.09 -35.64
C SER A 127 8.39 -9.64 -35.93
N ASP A 128 8.17 -10.94 -35.71
CA ASP A 128 6.85 -11.56 -35.88
C ASP A 128 5.83 -11.00 -34.88
N LYS A 129 6.21 -10.82 -33.61
CA LYS A 129 5.37 -10.19 -32.58
C LYS A 129 4.99 -8.76 -32.97
N ARG A 130 5.98 -7.93 -33.36
CA ARG A 130 5.74 -6.55 -33.82
C ARG A 130 4.75 -6.50 -35.00
N ARG A 131 4.93 -7.39 -35.99
CA ARG A 131 4.02 -7.47 -37.15
C ARG A 131 2.61 -7.88 -36.72
N LEU A 132 2.48 -8.83 -35.79
CA LEU A 132 1.18 -9.27 -35.29
C LEU A 132 0.40 -8.13 -34.61
N HIS A 133 1.06 -7.36 -33.75
CA HIS A 133 0.45 -6.19 -33.10
C HIS A 133 0.08 -5.10 -34.11
N LYS A 134 0.97 -4.82 -35.08
CA LYS A 134 0.70 -3.85 -36.15
C LYS A 134 -0.53 -4.22 -37.00
N ILE A 135 -0.69 -5.49 -37.36
CA ILE A 135 -1.84 -5.96 -38.15
C ILE A 135 -3.15 -5.82 -37.37
N ASN A 136 -3.12 -6.09 -36.07
CA ASN A 136 -4.30 -6.04 -35.21
C ASN A 136 -4.53 -4.68 -34.54
N GLN A 137 -3.73 -3.67 -34.89
CA GLN A 137 -3.83 -2.31 -34.37
C GLN A 137 -3.76 -2.22 -32.84
N THR A 138 -2.96 -3.09 -32.22
CA THR A 138 -2.66 -3.06 -30.79
C THR A 138 -1.29 -2.44 -30.54
N THR A 139 -1.16 -1.70 -29.44
CA THR A 139 0.13 -1.16 -29.02
C THR A 139 0.96 -2.23 -28.31
N LEU A 140 2.21 -2.42 -28.77
CA LEU A 140 3.23 -3.22 -28.10
C LEU A 140 4.39 -2.32 -27.66
N LEU A 141 4.54 -2.18 -26.36
CA LEU A 141 5.72 -1.63 -25.72
C LEU A 141 6.78 -2.73 -25.55
N GLU A 142 8.05 -2.35 -25.60
CA GLU A 142 9.17 -3.30 -25.53
C GLU A 142 10.21 -2.79 -24.55
N THR A 143 10.73 -3.68 -23.72
CA THR A 143 11.88 -3.42 -22.84
C THR A 143 12.93 -4.50 -23.01
N TRP A 144 14.16 -4.18 -22.65
CA TRP A 144 15.34 -5.03 -22.89
C TRP A 144 16.07 -5.33 -21.59
N SER A 145 16.78 -6.45 -21.54
CA SER A 145 17.55 -6.84 -20.37
C SER A 145 18.73 -5.90 -20.08
N PHE A 146 19.24 -5.24 -21.13
CA PHE A 146 20.32 -4.26 -21.06
C PHE A 146 20.18 -3.20 -22.15
N TYR A 147 20.35 -1.93 -21.78
CA TYR A 147 20.27 -0.79 -22.69
C TYR A 147 21.65 -0.27 -23.07
N THR A 148 21.79 0.25 -24.29
CA THR A 148 23.08 0.71 -24.82
C THR A 148 23.64 1.92 -24.07
N ASP A 149 22.75 2.79 -23.58
CA ASP A 149 23.06 3.95 -22.74
C ASP A 149 23.43 3.60 -21.28
N ARG A 150 23.33 2.31 -20.93
CA ARG A 150 23.60 1.76 -19.59
C ARG A 150 22.70 2.31 -18.47
N ARG A 151 21.62 3.01 -18.81
CA ARG A 151 20.64 3.45 -17.81
C ARG A 151 19.84 2.24 -17.29
N PRO A 152 19.35 2.30 -16.04
CA PRO A 152 18.50 1.27 -15.47
C PRO A 152 17.25 0.96 -16.29
N LEU A 153 16.81 -0.31 -16.28
CA LEU A 153 15.57 -0.77 -16.91
C LEU A 153 14.35 0.08 -16.51
N LEU A 154 14.24 0.46 -15.24
CA LEU A 154 13.09 1.20 -14.72
C LEU A 154 13.01 2.64 -15.25
N ASP A 155 14.14 3.26 -15.60
CA ASP A 155 14.15 4.60 -16.20
C ASP A 155 13.58 4.54 -17.63
N HIS A 156 14.00 3.54 -18.41
CA HIS A 156 13.45 3.29 -19.74
C HIS A 156 11.97 2.90 -19.71
N LEU A 157 11.58 2.04 -18.77
CA LEU A 157 10.17 1.66 -18.58
C LEU A 157 9.31 2.89 -18.28
N LYS A 158 9.78 3.77 -17.39
CA LYS A 158 9.10 5.02 -17.04
C LYS A 158 8.87 5.89 -18.29
N GLU A 159 9.94 6.14 -19.05
CA GLU A 159 9.88 6.99 -20.25
C GLU A 159 8.94 6.44 -21.32
N ILE A 160 8.98 5.13 -21.55
CA ILE A 160 8.11 4.47 -22.53
C ILE A 160 6.64 4.58 -22.11
N LEU A 161 6.32 4.37 -20.84
CA LEU A 161 4.95 4.49 -20.32
C LEU A 161 4.43 5.93 -20.38
N GLU A 162 5.24 6.90 -19.95
CA GLU A 162 4.87 8.32 -19.99
C GLU A 162 4.68 8.80 -21.44
N LYS A 163 5.54 8.35 -22.38
CA LYS A 163 5.42 8.67 -23.80
C LYS A 163 4.17 8.07 -24.44
N GLU A 164 3.75 6.88 -24.00
CA GLU A 164 2.50 6.26 -24.45
C GLU A 164 1.25 6.94 -23.86
N GLY A 165 1.43 7.77 -22.83
CA GLY A 165 0.37 8.58 -22.23
C GLY A 165 -0.14 8.07 -20.88
N PHE A 166 0.54 7.10 -20.26
CA PHE A 166 0.22 6.69 -18.90
C PHE A 166 0.58 7.77 -17.89
N VAL A 167 -0.31 8.00 -16.92
CA VAL A 167 -0.04 8.88 -15.79
C VAL A 167 0.44 8.04 -14.61
N LEU A 168 1.72 8.18 -14.28
CA LEU A 168 2.33 7.49 -13.14
C LEU A 168 1.97 8.22 -11.84
N LYS A 169 1.11 7.60 -11.02
CA LYS A 169 0.67 8.13 -9.73
C LYS A 169 1.14 7.20 -8.62
N PRO A 170 2.12 7.60 -7.81
CA PRO A 170 2.57 6.77 -6.69
C PRO A 170 1.39 6.33 -5.81
N ARG A 171 1.25 5.03 -5.57
CA ARG A 171 0.22 4.50 -4.67
C ARG A 171 0.45 5.00 -3.25
N ASN A 172 -0.64 5.05 -2.47
CA ASN A 172 -0.55 5.40 -1.07
C ASN A 172 0.30 4.35 -0.32
N LEU A 173 1.26 4.82 0.48
CA LEU A 173 2.18 3.95 1.21
C LEU A 173 1.48 3.00 2.18
N GLU A 174 0.37 3.44 2.79
CA GLU A 174 -0.45 2.63 3.67
C GLU A 174 -1.13 1.47 2.91
N GLU A 175 -1.58 1.71 1.68
CA GLU A 175 -2.13 0.66 0.82
C GLU A 175 -1.07 -0.36 0.41
N ILE A 176 0.12 0.13 0.04
CA ILE A 176 1.27 -0.73 -0.29
C ILE A 176 1.64 -1.58 0.92
N TYR A 177 1.72 -0.99 2.12
CA TYR A 177 2.03 -1.69 3.36
C TYR A 177 0.99 -2.77 3.67
N ARG A 178 -0.30 -2.43 3.65
CA ARG A 178 -1.39 -3.41 3.84
C ARG A 178 -1.24 -4.59 2.88
N LYS A 179 -0.93 -4.32 1.60
CA LYS A 179 -0.74 -5.38 0.60
C LYS A 179 0.49 -6.24 0.87
N ILE A 180 1.62 -5.64 1.24
CA ILE A 180 2.84 -6.36 1.61
C ILE A 180 2.58 -7.30 2.76
N VAL A 181 1.92 -6.80 3.80
CA VAL A 181 1.68 -7.58 4.99
C VAL A 181 0.71 -8.72 4.69
N ASN A 182 -0.40 -8.47 3.99
CA ASN A 182 -1.37 -9.50 3.61
C ASN A 182 -0.81 -10.61 2.71
N THR A 183 0.38 -10.40 2.12
CA THR A 183 1.04 -11.38 1.23
C THR A 183 2.28 -12.02 1.87
N GLY A 184 2.67 -11.56 3.06
CA GLY A 184 3.87 -12.01 3.78
C GLY A 184 3.56 -12.84 5.02
N LYS A 185 4.60 -13.41 5.65
CA LYS A 185 4.48 -14.05 6.98
C LYS A 185 4.10 -13.05 8.08
N ASP A 186 4.34 -11.76 7.84
CA ASP A 186 4.01 -10.66 8.73
C ASP A 186 2.50 -10.38 8.78
N GLU A 187 1.67 -11.08 7.99
CA GLU A 187 0.19 -10.96 8.02
C GLU A 187 -0.35 -11.09 9.45
N TYR A 188 0.19 -12.06 10.20
CA TYR A 188 -0.18 -12.28 11.59
C TYR A 188 0.30 -11.17 12.52
N ILE A 189 1.46 -10.59 12.26
CA ILE A 189 2.01 -9.48 13.05
C ILE A 189 1.16 -8.22 12.84
N TYR A 190 0.76 -7.90 11.61
CA TYR A 190 -0.13 -6.77 11.39
C TYR A 190 -1.55 -7.01 11.87
N LYS A 191 -2.09 -8.22 11.70
CA LYS A 191 -3.37 -8.57 12.34
C LYS A 191 -3.30 -8.36 13.85
N LEU A 192 -2.18 -8.73 14.47
CA LEU A 192 -1.94 -8.48 15.89
C LEU A 192 -1.81 -6.97 16.20
N ILE A 193 -1.09 -6.19 15.40
CA ILE A 193 -0.98 -4.72 15.58
C ILE A 193 -2.35 -4.05 15.45
N VAL A 194 -3.11 -4.35 14.39
CA VAL A 194 -4.46 -3.80 14.18
C VAL A 194 -5.39 -4.21 15.31
N PHE A 195 -5.30 -5.47 15.75
CA PHE A 195 -6.06 -5.96 16.90
C PHE A 195 -5.68 -5.21 18.17
N MET A 196 -4.39 -4.98 18.42
CA MET A 196 -3.87 -4.22 19.55
C MET A 196 -4.37 -2.77 19.54
N MET A 197 -4.31 -2.10 18.39
CA MET A 197 -4.82 -0.73 18.23
C MET A 197 -6.31 -0.65 18.56
N LYS A 198 -7.12 -1.55 17.97
CA LYS A 198 -8.57 -1.61 18.24
C LYS A 198 -8.88 -1.97 19.70
N PHE A 199 -8.07 -2.82 20.31
CA PHE A 199 -8.20 -3.18 21.71
C PHE A 199 -7.95 -1.97 22.60
N ILE A 200 -6.84 -1.24 22.40
CA ILE A 200 -6.49 -0.04 23.18
C ILE A 200 -7.56 1.06 23.00
N GLU A 201 -8.00 1.30 21.77
CA GLU A 201 -9.08 2.26 21.49
C GLU A 201 -10.37 1.90 22.26
N ARG A 202 -10.80 0.63 22.20
CA ARG A 202 -11.97 0.14 22.93
C ARG A 202 -11.79 0.17 24.44
N TYR A 203 -10.58 -0.14 24.91
CA TYR A 203 -10.22 -0.11 26.33
C TYR A 203 -10.42 1.31 26.87
N LYS A 204 -9.85 2.31 26.20
CA LYS A 204 -9.96 3.72 26.58
C LYS A 204 -11.39 4.25 26.48
N THR A 205 -12.10 3.98 25.38
CA THR A 205 -13.50 4.42 25.19
C THR A 205 -14.49 3.78 26.16
N THR A 206 -14.16 2.63 26.75
CA THR A 206 -14.97 2.01 27.82
C THR A 206 -14.75 2.69 29.19
N GLY A 207 -13.79 3.61 29.28
CA GLY A 207 -13.41 4.30 30.51
C GLY A 207 -12.51 3.47 31.42
N TYR A 208 -11.85 2.44 30.89
CA TYR A 208 -10.85 1.71 31.67
C TYR A 208 -9.57 2.55 31.80
N ASP A 209 -9.09 2.66 33.03
CA ASP A 209 -7.84 3.32 33.42
C ASP A 209 -6.73 2.28 33.64
N GLU A 210 -5.68 2.61 34.39
CA GLU A 210 -4.58 1.69 34.73
C GLU A 210 -5.05 0.39 35.41
N GLY A 211 -6.17 0.43 36.15
CA GLY A 211 -6.72 -0.73 36.86
C GLY A 211 -7.58 -1.66 36.01
N GLY A 212 -7.98 -1.23 34.81
CA GLY A 212 -8.90 -2.00 33.97
C GLY A 212 -8.35 -3.35 33.49
N PHE A 213 -7.03 -3.50 33.32
CA PHE A 213 -6.41 -4.77 32.93
C PHE A 213 -6.61 -5.85 33.99
N SER A 214 -6.57 -5.49 35.28
CA SER A 214 -6.88 -6.42 36.38
C SER A 214 -8.34 -6.89 36.33
N ILE A 215 -9.27 -5.97 36.08
CA ILE A 215 -10.71 -6.29 35.93
C ILE A 215 -10.94 -7.24 34.75
N LEU A 216 -10.25 -7.01 33.63
CA LEU A 216 -10.37 -7.89 32.46
C LEU A 216 -9.79 -9.28 32.71
N ARG A 217 -8.70 -9.39 33.48
CA ARG A 217 -8.11 -10.68 33.88
C ARG A 217 -9.03 -11.49 34.77
N GLU A 218 -9.79 -10.87 35.68
CA GLU A 218 -10.77 -11.57 36.52
C GLU A 218 -11.97 -12.14 35.73
N LYS A 219 -12.27 -11.57 34.56
CA LYS A 219 -13.43 -11.95 33.73
C LYS A 219 -13.15 -13.13 32.80
N THR A 220 -11.94 -13.68 32.78
CA THR A 220 -11.58 -14.77 31.87
C THR A 220 -10.57 -15.73 32.49
N ASP A 221 -10.76 -17.02 32.21
CA ASP A 221 -9.85 -18.11 32.56
C ASP A 221 -9.04 -18.60 31.34
N ASN A 222 -9.25 -18.00 30.15
CA ASN A 222 -8.62 -18.44 28.93
C ASN A 222 -7.13 -18.04 28.91
N PRO A 223 -6.19 -19.01 28.89
CA PRO A 223 -4.76 -18.72 28.96
C PRO A 223 -4.25 -17.90 27.77
N ARG A 224 -4.91 -17.96 26.61
CA ARG A 224 -4.55 -17.14 25.45
C ARG A 224 -4.97 -15.68 25.65
N THR A 225 -6.13 -15.45 26.25
CA THR A 225 -6.62 -14.10 26.56
C THR A 225 -5.75 -13.46 27.63
N LEU A 226 -5.38 -14.20 28.67
CA LEU A 226 -4.48 -13.73 29.73
C LEU A 226 -3.12 -13.32 29.15
N LEU A 227 -2.50 -14.17 28.32
CA LEU A 227 -1.25 -13.84 27.64
C LEU A 227 -1.37 -12.60 26.75
N PHE A 228 -2.49 -12.43 26.05
CA PHE A 228 -2.73 -11.23 25.27
C PHE A 228 -2.82 -9.98 26.15
N LEU A 229 -3.52 -10.05 27.29
CA LEU A 229 -3.64 -8.93 28.23
C LEU A 229 -2.27 -8.52 28.80
N ASP A 230 -1.38 -9.47 29.09
CA ASP A 230 -0.01 -9.18 29.57
C ASP A 230 0.82 -8.37 28.55
N ILE A 231 0.64 -8.68 27.26
CA ILE A 231 1.31 -7.97 26.17
C ILE A 231 0.63 -6.61 25.96
N ALA A 232 -0.71 -6.59 25.93
CA ALA A 232 -1.48 -5.39 25.67
C ALA A 232 -1.30 -4.31 26.73
N GLU A 233 -1.17 -4.70 28.00
CA GLU A 233 -0.86 -3.80 29.12
C GLU A 233 0.48 -3.08 28.90
N GLN A 234 1.54 -3.83 28.60
CA GLN A 234 2.86 -3.23 28.33
C GLN A 234 2.83 -2.27 27.13
N VAL A 235 2.13 -2.65 26.06
CA VAL A 235 1.97 -1.78 24.88
C VAL A 235 1.18 -0.53 25.22
N TYR A 236 0.10 -0.67 26.00
CA TYR A 236 -0.71 0.46 26.46
C TYR A 236 0.10 1.46 27.27
N HIS A 237 0.86 1.01 28.29
CA HIS A 237 1.69 1.90 29.09
C HIS A 237 2.77 2.60 28.26
N HIS A 238 3.42 1.87 27.35
CA HIS A 238 4.40 2.48 26.45
C HIS A 238 3.76 3.53 25.55
N TYR A 239 2.60 3.22 24.97
CA TYR A 239 1.84 4.13 24.12
C TYR A 239 1.44 5.40 24.86
N GLN A 240 0.86 5.26 26.06
CA GLN A 240 0.46 6.40 26.89
C GLN A 240 1.67 7.24 27.32
N CYS A 241 2.77 6.61 27.71
CA CYS A 241 4.01 7.33 28.05
C CYS A 241 4.54 8.16 26.87
N VAL A 242 4.47 7.64 25.64
CA VAL A 242 4.89 8.37 24.43
C VAL A 242 3.97 9.56 24.15
N LEU A 243 2.64 9.40 24.33
CA LEU A 243 1.68 10.50 24.20
C LEU A 243 1.97 11.61 25.21
N ASP A 244 2.18 11.25 26.48
CA ASP A 244 2.46 12.17 27.57
C ASP A 244 3.77 12.94 27.33
N GLN A 245 4.84 12.24 26.95
CA GLN A 245 6.13 12.86 26.59
C GLN A 245 6.01 13.87 25.45
N ARG A 246 5.03 13.69 24.56
CA ARG A 246 4.80 14.54 23.39
C ARG A 246 3.75 15.61 23.60
N ASN A 247 3.10 15.65 24.78
CA ASN A 247 1.91 16.46 25.08
C ASN A 247 0.81 16.26 24.03
N GLN A 248 0.49 15.01 23.71
CA GLN A 248 -0.56 14.61 22.77
C GLN A 248 -1.64 13.81 23.50
N ILE A 249 -2.88 13.91 22.99
CA ILE A 249 -4.01 13.07 23.41
C ILE A 249 -4.60 12.42 22.16
N ASP A 250 -5.13 11.21 22.31
CA ASP A 250 -5.81 10.53 21.21
C ASP A 250 -7.33 10.83 21.20
N PHE A 251 -8.04 10.29 20.20
CA PHE A 251 -9.48 10.53 20.06
C PHE A 251 -10.30 9.95 21.22
N ALA A 252 -9.87 8.82 21.80
CA ALA A 252 -10.56 8.22 22.93
C ALA A 252 -10.37 9.07 24.19
N ASP A 253 -9.17 9.64 24.40
CA ASP A 253 -8.92 10.62 25.45
C ASP A 253 -9.81 11.85 25.30
N MET A 254 -9.93 12.38 24.08
CA MET A 254 -10.81 13.52 23.81
C MET A 254 -12.27 13.25 24.20
N ILE A 255 -12.77 12.02 23.95
CA ILE A 255 -14.12 11.61 24.35
C ILE A 255 -14.24 11.54 25.88
N ASN A 256 -13.26 10.93 26.54
CA ASN A 256 -13.27 10.76 27.99
C ASN A 256 -13.18 12.10 28.72
N ASP A 257 -12.32 13.00 28.26
CA ASP A 257 -12.21 14.36 28.78
C ASP A 257 -13.52 15.13 28.59
N ALA A 258 -14.10 15.07 27.39
CA ALA A 258 -15.39 15.69 27.11
C ALA A 258 -16.48 15.16 28.06
N HIS A 259 -16.52 13.85 28.29
CA HIS A 259 -17.46 13.24 29.24
C HIS A 259 -17.24 13.74 30.67
N PHE A 260 -15.99 13.79 31.12
CA PHE A 260 -15.63 14.31 32.45
C PHE A 260 -16.07 15.77 32.62
N TYR A 261 -15.73 16.65 31.68
CA TYR A 261 -16.12 18.07 31.76
C TYR A 261 -17.64 18.26 31.74
N LEU A 262 -18.39 17.47 30.96
CA LEU A 262 -19.85 17.52 30.96
C LEU A 262 -20.43 17.18 32.34
N GLN A 263 -19.90 16.14 33.02
CA GLN A 263 -20.34 15.78 34.36
C GLN A 263 -20.00 16.86 35.40
N GLU A 264 -18.81 17.46 35.32
CA GLU A 264 -18.41 18.52 36.25
C GLU A 264 -19.25 19.79 36.07
N ILE A 265 -19.59 20.13 34.82
CA ILE A 265 -20.48 21.25 34.50
C ILE A 265 -21.90 21.02 35.03
N GLU A 266 -22.42 19.79 34.90
CA GLU A 266 -23.71 19.39 35.48
C GLU A 266 -23.71 19.51 37.00
N LYS A 267 -22.66 19.01 37.68
CA LYS A 267 -22.51 19.12 39.15
C LYS A 267 -22.43 20.57 39.63
N GLN A 268 -21.84 21.46 38.85
CA GLN A 268 -21.71 22.89 39.17
C GLN A 268 -22.97 23.69 38.81
N GLY A 269 -23.99 23.06 38.22
CA GLY A 269 -25.24 23.71 37.84
C GLY A 269 -25.10 24.73 36.71
N ILE A 270 -24.04 24.65 35.92
CA ILE A 270 -23.78 25.58 34.82
C ILE A 270 -24.58 25.10 33.60
N SER A 271 -25.46 25.96 33.08
CA SER A 271 -26.24 25.68 31.87
C SER A 271 -25.34 25.65 30.64
N LEU A 272 -25.25 24.50 29.98
CA LEU A 272 -24.60 24.36 28.68
C LEU A 272 -25.54 24.81 27.56
N HIS A 273 -25.26 25.97 26.98
CA HIS A 273 -25.91 26.39 25.74
C HIS A 273 -25.28 25.67 24.55
N ILE A 274 -25.74 24.45 24.26
CA ILE A 274 -25.31 23.70 23.07
C ILE A 274 -26.15 24.17 21.88
N ASN A 275 -25.51 24.80 20.90
CA ASN A 275 -26.18 25.21 19.67
C ASN A 275 -26.26 24.01 18.71
N ILE A 276 -27.43 23.35 18.70
CA ILE A 276 -27.69 22.09 17.97
C ILE A 276 -27.49 22.21 16.45
N SER A 277 -27.51 23.44 15.92
CA SER A 277 -27.28 23.73 14.49
C SER A 277 -25.90 23.30 13.96
N LEU A 278 -24.90 23.11 14.84
CA LEU A 278 -23.57 22.62 14.48
C LEU A 278 -23.46 21.08 14.41
N LEU A 279 -24.40 20.33 14.99
CA LEU A 279 -24.39 18.85 14.99
C LEU A 279 -25.08 18.24 13.77
N THR A 280 -25.86 19.02 13.02
CA THR A 280 -26.70 18.54 11.91
C THR A 280 -25.98 18.34 10.57
N SER A 281 -24.66 18.54 10.48
CA SER A 281 -23.92 18.31 9.23
C SER A 281 -23.60 16.83 8.94
N PHE A 282 -23.85 15.92 9.88
CA PHE A 282 -23.81 14.47 9.61
C PHE A 282 -25.20 13.95 9.25
N ARG A 283 -25.52 13.94 7.95
CA ARG A 283 -26.63 13.13 7.43
C ARG A 283 -26.24 11.65 7.53
N ILE A 284 -26.82 10.95 8.50
CA ILE A 284 -27.00 9.51 8.41
C ILE A 284 -28.01 9.29 7.29
N LEU A 285 -27.57 8.72 6.16
CA LEU A 285 -28.48 8.26 5.12
C LEU A 285 -29.35 7.15 5.72
N PRO A 286 -30.69 7.25 5.69
CA PRO A 286 -31.53 6.13 6.11
C PRO A 286 -31.29 4.96 5.16
N GLY A 287 -31.01 3.79 5.75
CA GLY A 287 -31.03 2.52 5.03
C GLY A 287 -32.38 2.35 4.34
N SER A 288 -32.33 2.03 3.05
CA SER A 288 -33.48 1.58 2.29
C SER A 288 -33.94 0.23 2.84
N ASP A 289 -35.07 0.21 3.52
CA ASP A 289 -35.88 -0.99 3.62
C ASP A 289 -37.26 -0.76 3.02
N SER A 290 -37.65 -1.74 2.19
CA SER A 290 -38.98 -2.11 1.71
C SER A 290 -39.73 -1.16 0.76
N THR A 291 -39.68 -1.49 -0.54
CA THR A 291 -40.71 -2.33 -1.17
C THR A 291 -40.09 -3.18 -2.27
#